data_AF-A0A497MDI8-F1
#
_entry.id   AF-A0A497MDI8-F1
#
_cell.length_a   1.000
_cell.length_b   1.000
_cell.length_c   1.000
_cell.angle_alpha   90.00
_cell.angle_beta   90.00
_cell.angle_gamma   90.00
#
_symmetry.space_group_name_H-M   'P 1'
#
loop_
_entity.id
_entity.type
_entity.pdbx_description
1 polymer ?
#
loop_
_entity_poly.entity_id
_entity_poly.type
_entity_poly.pdbx_seq_one_letter_code
_entity_poly.pdbx_strand_id
1 'polypeptide(L)'
;LLIDQWHDQAYTKHTVKQKLIEGPHRFRLEWYENGWAAHISFRMEKVPEPSYPDDKWERLWYEYDGNGNLGEFLGSGPHQPHLDFDDNWGDGEVAHGHSDRIGFISSRTIEVKPGTYKFIVGSDDGVCLWVDGHKVIDEWHDQGYTEYQVEMDLDGGKHRLRLEWYENAGGAHVSFRMEKVQEPSYPSDRWERLWYEYMGNGNFGNFLGSGPDQPKINFDDDWGDGVVAHGKSDMIGFVSSRTIEIKESGTYRFTVGSDDGVRLYVDDELLIDEWHDQGYTQYQAEKFLEAGNHRLRLEWYENGWAAHISFQMEKI
;
A
#
# COMPACT_ATOMS: atom_id res chain seq x y z
N LEU A 1 30.42 -28.72 7.38
CA LEU A 1 30.29 -28.69 8.85
C LEU A 1 29.16 -27.71 9.14
N LEU A 2 28.10 -28.12 9.85
CA LEU A 2 26.91 -27.28 10.03
C LEU A 2 27.02 -26.35 11.25
N ILE A 3 27.65 -26.84 12.32
CA ILE A 3 27.96 -26.10 13.54
C ILE A 3 29.41 -26.45 13.88
N ASP A 4 30.23 -25.43 14.10
CA ASP A 4 31.65 -25.58 14.46
C ASP A 4 31.95 -24.77 15.72
N GLN A 5 31.79 -25.41 16.88
CA GLN A 5 31.91 -24.77 18.21
C GLN A 5 32.80 -25.63 19.12
N TRP A 6 33.98 -26.01 18.62
CA TRP A 6 34.93 -26.87 19.33
C TRP A 6 35.84 -26.07 20.27
N HIS A 7 35.26 -25.56 21.36
CA HIS A 7 35.99 -24.88 22.44
C HIS A 7 35.20 -24.97 23.75
N ASP A 8 35.87 -24.62 24.86
CA ASP A 8 35.26 -24.63 26.19
C ASP A 8 34.12 -23.61 26.23
N GLN A 9 32.95 -24.04 26.69
CA GLN A 9 31.75 -23.21 26.77
C GLN A 9 30.81 -23.72 27.86
N ALA A 10 30.00 -22.82 28.43
CA ALA A 10 28.84 -23.21 29.21
C ALA A 10 27.80 -23.90 28.32
N TYR A 11 26.70 -24.40 28.88
CA TYR A 11 25.59 -24.89 28.06
C TYR A 11 25.06 -23.76 27.18
N THR A 12 25.29 -23.87 25.87
CA THR A 12 24.89 -22.90 24.87
C THR A 12 24.18 -23.63 23.74
N LYS A 13 23.07 -23.06 23.29
CA LYS A 13 22.30 -23.60 22.17
C LYS A 13 22.86 -23.04 20.87
N HIS A 14 23.11 -23.94 19.93
CA HIS A 14 23.55 -23.59 18.57
C HIS A 14 22.51 -24.11 17.58
N THR A 15 22.02 -23.24 16.69
CA THR A 15 20.95 -23.56 15.74
C THR A 15 21.42 -23.29 14.32
N VAL A 16 21.07 -24.18 13.39
CA VAL A 16 21.37 -24.04 11.95
C VAL A 16 20.19 -24.50 11.12
N LYS A 17 19.83 -23.73 10.08
CA LYS A 17 18.83 -24.14 9.08
C LYS A 17 19.56 -24.86 7.95
N GLN A 18 19.15 -26.09 7.66
CA GLN A 18 19.73 -26.91 6.59
C GLN A 18 18.61 -27.46 5.70
N LYS A 19 18.68 -27.17 4.40
CA LYS A 19 17.79 -27.81 3.41
C LYS A 19 18.15 -29.28 3.30
N LEU A 20 17.18 -30.15 3.54
CA LEU A 20 17.28 -31.59 3.33
C LEU A 20 16.46 -31.98 2.11
N ILE A 21 16.99 -32.86 1.28
CA ILE A 21 16.23 -33.48 0.18
C ILE A 21 15.46 -34.69 0.69
N GLU A 22 14.48 -35.19 -0.08
CA GLU A 22 13.79 -36.42 0.27
C GLU A 22 14.78 -37.61 0.32
N GLY A 23 14.63 -38.46 1.35
CA GLY A 23 15.46 -39.65 1.54
C GLY A 23 16.28 -39.63 2.83
N PRO A 24 17.09 -40.67 3.06
CA PRO A 24 17.87 -40.82 4.29
C PRO A 24 19.06 -39.85 4.33
N HIS A 25 19.25 -39.20 5.47
CA HIS A 25 20.40 -38.34 5.77
C HIS A 25 21.22 -38.91 6.92
N ARG A 26 22.53 -38.63 6.92
CA ARG A 26 23.43 -38.99 8.02
C ARG A 26 23.83 -37.73 8.76
N PHE A 27 23.71 -37.77 10.09
CA PHE A 27 24.16 -36.71 10.98
C PHE A 27 25.29 -37.26 11.87
N ARG A 28 26.32 -36.44 12.10
CA ARG A 28 27.39 -36.71 13.06
C ARG A 28 27.45 -35.53 14.03
N LEU A 29 27.34 -35.83 15.31
CA LEU A 29 27.52 -34.88 16.41
C LEU A 29 28.78 -35.29 17.16
N GLU A 30 29.73 -34.36 17.25
CA GLU A 30 30.94 -34.51 18.06
C GLU A 30 30.87 -33.57 19.24
N TRP A 31 31.32 -34.03 20.40
CA TRP A 31 31.32 -33.24 21.63
C TRP A 31 32.45 -33.68 22.54
N TYR A 32 32.82 -32.81 23.48
CA TYR A 32 33.72 -33.12 24.57
C TYR A 32 33.28 -32.40 25.85
N GLU A 33 33.78 -32.85 27.00
CA GLU A 33 33.59 -32.20 28.29
C GLU A 33 34.97 -31.97 28.94
N ASN A 34 35.12 -30.86 29.66
CA ASN A 34 36.38 -30.42 30.27
C ASN A 34 36.18 -29.79 31.67
N GLY A 35 35.95 -30.63 32.67
CA GLY A 35 36.08 -30.33 34.10
C GLY A 35 34.81 -30.10 34.93
N TRP A 36 33.60 -30.22 34.37
CA TRP A 36 32.33 -29.86 35.05
C TRP A 36 31.13 -30.70 34.55
N ALA A 37 29.89 -30.26 34.82
CA ALA A 37 28.69 -30.96 34.39
C ALA A 37 28.57 -31.01 32.85
N ALA A 38 28.40 -32.21 32.29
CA ALA A 38 28.14 -32.41 30.88
C ALA A 38 26.64 -32.30 30.58
N HIS A 39 26.29 -31.52 29.55
CA HIS A 39 24.96 -31.53 28.97
C HIS A 39 25.05 -31.40 27.45
N ILE A 40 24.50 -32.39 26.75
CA ILE A 40 24.34 -32.35 25.29
C ILE A 40 22.91 -32.71 24.94
N SER A 41 22.33 -31.95 24.02
CA SER A 41 21.01 -32.22 23.45
C SER A 41 21.09 -32.03 21.93
N PHE A 42 20.28 -32.80 21.20
CA PHE A 42 20.09 -32.65 19.77
C PHE A 42 18.59 -32.64 19.48
N ARG A 43 18.13 -31.58 18.82
CA ARG A 43 16.76 -31.43 18.35
C ARG A 43 16.80 -31.06 16.88
N MET A 44 15.96 -31.70 16.08
CA MET A 44 15.75 -31.36 14.68
C MET A 44 14.26 -31.19 14.46
N GLU A 45 13.88 -30.08 13.85
CA GLU A 45 12.51 -29.77 13.52
C GLU A 45 12.43 -29.32 12.08
N LYS A 46 11.33 -29.67 11.42
CA LYS A 46 11.03 -29.10 10.12
C LYS A 46 10.57 -27.67 10.35
N VAL A 47 11.33 -26.70 9.82
CA VAL A 47 10.86 -25.32 9.75
C VAL A 47 9.64 -25.29 8.84
N PRO A 48 8.47 -24.83 9.32
CA PRO A 48 7.29 -24.73 8.48
C PRO A 48 7.53 -23.70 7.36
N GLU A 49 7.15 -24.09 6.15
CA GLU A 49 7.11 -23.17 5.01
C GLU A 49 5.73 -22.49 4.99
N PRO A 50 5.64 -21.22 4.61
CA PRO A 50 4.35 -20.53 4.53
C PRO A 50 3.40 -21.25 3.57
N SER A 51 2.17 -21.51 4.01
CA SER A 51 1.16 -22.27 3.27
C SER A 51 0.25 -21.40 2.39
N TYR A 52 0.27 -20.07 2.60
CA TYR A 52 -0.53 -19.07 1.87
C TYR A 52 -2.04 -19.37 1.85
N PRO A 53 -2.72 -19.50 3.01
CA PRO A 53 -4.16 -19.69 3.05
C PRO A 53 -4.92 -18.46 2.53
N ASP A 54 -6.15 -18.62 2.07
CA ASP A 54 -6.98 -17.52 1.52
C ASP A 54 -7.87 -16.84 2.58
N ASP A 55 -8.10 -17.49 3.71
CA ASP A 55 -9.02 -17.05 4.76
C ASP A 55 -8.36 -16.21 5.87
N LYS A 56 -7.04 -16.19 5.96
CA LYS A 56 -6.28 -15.51 7.02
C LYS A 56 -4.85 -15.19 6.59
N TRP A 57 -4.20 -14.37 7.39
CA TRP A 57 -2.75 -14.33 7.50
C TRP A 57 -2.28 -15.45 8.42
N GLU A 58 -1.72 -16.50 7.84
CA GLU A 58 -0.95 -17.48 8.60
C GLU A 58 0.31 -16.81 9.13
N ARG A 59 0.59 -16.94 10.42
CA ARG A 59 1.79 -16.38 11.08
C ARG A 59 2.62 -17.51 11.64
N LEU A 60 3.88 -17.56 11.23
CA LEU A 60 4.91 -18.44 11.76
C LEU A 60 5.84 -17.56 12.58
N TRP A 61 5.83 -17.76 13.91
CA TRP A 61 6.52 -16.89 14.85
C TRP A 61 7.94 -17.38 15.13
N TYR A 62 8.85 -16.43 15.30
CA TYR A 62 10.27 -16.67 15.53
C TYR A 62 10.80 -15.74 16.62
N GLU A 63 11.85 -16.17 17.32
CA GLU A 63 12.70 -15.24 18.07
C GLU A 63 13.47 -14.36 17.08
N TYR A 64 13.57 -13.07 17.39
CA TYR A 64 14.46 -12.15 16.70
C TYR A 64 15.81 -12.09 17.45
N ASP A 65 16.91 -12.26 16.73
CA ASP A 65 18.24 -12.40 17.34
C ASP A 65 18.90 -11.06 17.73
N GLY A 66 18.23 -9.93 17.46
CA GLY A 66 18.77 -8.58 17.68
C GLY A 66 19.81 -8.15 16.65
N ASN A 67 20.08 -8.95 15.62
CA ASN A 67 21.09 -8.72 14.58
C ASN A 67 20.52 -8.94 13.18
N GLY A 68 19.23 -8.63 13.00
CA GLY A 68 18.57 -8.68 11.70
C GLY A 68 18.07 -10.07 11.26
N ASN A 69 18.07 -11.09 12.13
CA ASN A 69 17.61 -12.43 11.72
C ASN A 69 16.45 -12.96 12.57
N LEU A 70 15.48 -13.57 11.89
CA LEU A 70 14.48 -14.46 12.50
C LEU A 70 15.11 -15.84 12.77
N GLY A 71 15.37 -16.10 14.04
CA GLY A 71 16.10 -17.24 14.58
C GLY A 71 15.22 -18.47 14.82
N GLU A 72 15.05 -18.82 16.09
CA GLU A 72 14.32 -20.01 16.54
C GLU A 72 12.83 -19.90 16.23
N PHE A 73 12.23 -20.98 15.73
CA PHE A 73 10.79 -21.06 15.53
C PHE A 73 10.06 -21.26 16.86
N LEU A 74 9.19 -20.32 17.22
CA LEU A 74 8.41 -20.33 18.46
C LEU A 74 7.11 -21.12 18.31
N GLY A 75 6.44 -20.96 17.18
CA GLY A 75 5.17 -21.64 16.93
C GLY A 75 4.34 -21.06 15.80
N SER A 76 3.29 -21.79 15.43
CA SER A 76 2.28 -21.33 14.49
C SER A 76 1.17 -20.61 15.24
N GLY A 77 0.79 -19.43 14.75
CA GLY A 77 -0.23 -18.59 15.36
C GLY A 77 0.26 -17.86 16.62
N PRO A 78 -0.49 -16.87 17.13
CA PRO A 78 -1.82 -16.48 16.68
C PRO A 78 -1.81 -15.96 15.24
N HIS A 79 -2.85 -16.35 14.47
CA HIS A 79 -3.04 -15.93 13.08
C HIS A 79 -3.91 -14.68 13.04
N GLN A 80 -3.80 -13.90 11.97
CA GLN A 80 -4.62 -12.70 11.78
C GLN A 80 -5.73 -12.98 10.76
N PRO A 81 -7.01 -13.09 11.17
CA PRO A 81 -8.11 -13.41 10.25
C PRO A 81 -8.42 -12.30 9.23
N HIS A 82 -8.21 -11.03 9.59
CA HIS A 82 -8.58 -9.90 8.73
C HIS A 82 -7.53 -9.65 7.64
N LEU A 83 -7.97 -9.29 6.42
CA LEU A 83 -7.03 -8.92 5.35
C LEU A 83 -6.28 -7.65 5.74
N ASP A 84 -7.04 -6.59 6.01
CA ASP A 84 -6.53 -5.36 6.58
C ASP A 84 -6.54 -5.48 8.10
N PHE A 85 -5.44 -5.12 8.75
CA PHE A 85 -5.30 -5.20 10.20
C PHE A 85 -4.39 -4.11 10.74
N ASP A 86 -4.54 -3.84 12.04
CA ASP A 86 -3.74 -2.89 12.80
C ASP A 86 -3.49 -3.49 14.19
N ASP A 87 -2.40 -4.24 14.33
CA ASP A 87 -2.05 -4.93 15.57
C ASP A 87 -1.05 -4.07 16.36
N ASN A 88 -1.56 -3.39 17.39
CA ASN A 88 -0.77 -2.56 18.30
C ASN A 88 -0.74 -3.22 19.69
N TRP A 89 0.42 -3.74 20.06
CA TRP A 89 0.65 -4.34 21.37
C TRP A 89 1.25 -3.34 22.38
N GLY A 90 1.80 -2.21 21.92
CA GLY A 90 2.62 -1.33 22.74
C GLY A 90 3.73 -2.13 23.44
N ASP A 91 3.98 -1.85 24.72
CA ASP A 91 4.95 -2.61 25.53
C ASP A 91 4.42 -3.97 26.04
N GLY A 92 3.30 -4.46 25.47
CA GLY A 92 2.58 -5.67 25.90
C GLY A 92 3.20 -6.98 25.41
N GLU A 93 2.58 -8.11 25.77
CA GLU A 93 2.97 -9.40 25.18
C GLU A 93 2.45 -9.50 23.74
N VAL A 94 3.35 -9.78 22.80
CA VAL A 94 3.05 -9.93 21.37
C VAL A 94 2.54 -11.34 21.08
N ALA A 95 3.37 -12.36 21.35
CA ALA A 95 3.00 -13.77 21.24
C ALA A 95 4.02 -14.67 21.95
N HIS A 96 3.59 -15.90 22.28
CA HIS A 96 4.45 -16.95 22.85
C HIS A 96 5.21 -16.55 24.12
N GLY A 97 4.70 -15.59 24.90
CA GLY A 97 5.39 -15.09 26.10
C GLY A 97 6.51 -14.08 25.84
N HIS A 98 6.60 -13.53 24.61
CA HIS A 98 7.57 -12.48 24.26
C HIS A 98 6.86 -11.15 24.01
N SER A 99 7.44 -10.09 24.58
CA SER A 99 7.13 -8.69 24.25
C SER A 99 8.15 -8.13 23.25
N ASP A 100 9.43 -8.44 23.47
CA ASP A 100 10.56 -8.02 22.65
C ASP A 100 11.23 -9.22 21.97
N ARG A 101 12.13 -8.94 21.01
CA ARG A 101 12.93 -9.95 20.30
C ARG A 101 12.07 -11.05 19.69
N ILE A 102 11.03 -10.65 18.98
CA ILE A 102 10.07 -11.54 18.36
C ILE A 102 9.74 -11.04 16.96
N GLY A 103 9.47 -11.97 16.05
CA GLY A 103 8.97 -11.61 14.73
C GLY A 103 8.17 -12.74 14.11
N PHE A 104 7.65 -12.50 12.92
CA PHE A 104 6.94 -13.53 12.17
C PHE A 104 7.24 -13.47 10.68
N ILE A 105 7.03 -14.62 10.04
CA ILE A 105 6.74 -14.70 8.61
C ILE A 105 5.24 -14.95 8.50
N SER A 106 4.54 -14.00 7.89
CA SER A 106 3.11 -14.06 7.67
C SER A 106 2.80 -14.29 6.19
N SER A 107 1.81 -15.13 5.86
CA SER A 107 1.44 -15.41 4.48
C SER A 107 -0.07 -15.53 4.26
N ARG A 108 -0.49 -15.10 3.08
CA ARG A 108 -1.90 -15.13 2.64
C ARG A 108 -2.00 -15.21 1.12
N THR A 109 -3.04 -15.86 0.60
CA THR A 109 -3.48 -15.71 -0.79
C THR A 109 -4.66 -14.73 -0.85
N ILE A 110 -4.60 -13.79 -1.78
CA ILE A 110 -5.73 -12.89 -2.11
C ILE A 110 -6.24 -13.21 -3.52
N GLU A 111 -7.48 -12.87 -3.81
CA GLU A 111 -8.03 -12.93 -5.17
C GLU A 111 -8.59 -11.55 -5.55
N VAL A 112 -8.08 -10.96 -6.62
CA VAL A 112 -8.37 -9.57 -7.02
C VAL A 112 -8.80 -9.47 -8.48
N LYS A 113 -9.43 -8.35 -8.82
CA LYS A 113 -9.67 -7.95 -10.21
C LYS A 113 -8.43 -7.23 -10.73
N PRO A 114 -8.16 -7.22 -12.04
CA PRO A 114 -7.03 -6.46 -12.56
C PRO A 114 -7.14 -4.97 -12.21
N GLY A 115 -6.00 -4.35 -11.96
CA GLY A 115 -5.86 -2.92 -11.71
C GLY A 115 -4.69 -2.60 -10.80
N THR A 116 -4.46 -1.32 -10.59
CA THR A 116 -3.44 -0.82 -9.67
C THR A 116 -3.94 -0.92 -8.23
N TYR A 117 -3.08 -1.44 -7.35
CA TYR A 117 -3.35 -1.57 -5.93
C TYR A 117 -2.28 -0.88 -5.12
N LYS A 118 -2.71 -0.15 -4.10
CA LYS A 118 -1.86 0.47 -3.10
C LYS A 118 -1.77 -0.43 -1.89
N PHE A 119 -0.57 -0.86 -1.56
CA PHE A 119 -0.24 -1.57 -0.32
C PHE A 119 0.33 -0.57 0.68
N ILE A 120 -0.16 -0.62 1.91
CA ILE A 120 0.26 0.25 3.01
C ILE A 120 0.62 -0.65 4.18
N VAL A 121 1.84 -0.51 4.68
CA VAL A 121 2.39 -1.36 5.75
C VAL A 121 2.99 -0.46 6.80
N GLY A 122 2.44 -0.51 8.01
CA GLY A 122 2.99 0.15 9.19
C GLY A 122 3.83 -0.81 10.02
N SER A 123 4.94 -0.31 10.59
CA SER A 123 5.83 -1.16 11.38
C SER A 123 6.64 -0.40 12.43
N ASP A 124 6.68 -0.98 13.61
CA ASP A 124 7.61 -0.82 14.75
C ASP A 124 7.99 -2.27 15.13
N ASP A 125 9.19 -2.80 14.85
CA ASP A 125 10.34 -2.22 14.17
C ASP A 125 10.33 -2.47 12.65
N GLY A 126 10.98 -3.54 12.19
CA GLY A 126 11.32 -3.76 10.78
C GLY A 126 10.31 -4.62 10.04
N VAL A 127 10.11 -4.33 8.75
CA VAL A 127 9.11 -5.01 7.92
C VAL A 127 9.57 -5.24 6.47
N CYS A 128 9.13 -6.33 5.87
CA CYS A 128 9.25 -6.59 4.44
C CYS A 128 7.93 -7.12 3.88
N LEU A 129 7.44 -6.53 2.80
CA LEU A 129 6.30 -7.05 2.05
C LEU A 129 6.77 -7.67 0.74
N TRP A 130 6.25 -8.86 0.46
CA TRP A 130 6.43 -9.56 -0.80
C TRP A 130 5.08 -9.84 -1.47
N VAL A 131 5.00 -9.60 -2.76
CA VAL A 131 3.85 -9.92 -3.63
C VAL A 131 4.33 -10.86 -4.72
N ASP A 132 3.73 -12.05 -4.81
CA ASP A 132 4.09 -13.13 -5.73
C ASP A 132 5.58 -13.53 -5.75
N GLY A 133 6.26 -13.31 -4.62
CA GLY A 133 7.69 -13.60 -4.47
C GLY A 133 8.60 -12.45 -4.91
N HIS A 134 8.06 -11.29 -5.25
CA HIS A 134 8.80 -10.04 -5.44
C HIS A 134 8.75 -9.20 -4.17
N LYS A 135 9.90 -8.74 -3.65
CA LYS A 135 9.95 -7.85 -2.49
C LYS A 135 9.58 -6.44 -2.95
N VAL A 136 8.52 -5.88 -2.38
CA VAL A 136 7.96 -4.57 -2.77
C VAL A 136 8.14 -3.49 -1.70
N ILE A 137 8.33 -3.89 -0.44
CA ILE A 137 8.75 -3.02 0.68
C ILE A 137 9.89 -3.74 1.40
N ASP A 138 10.98 -3.03 1.72
CA ASP A 138 12.22 -3.58 2.31
C ASP A 138 12.78 -2.65 3.41
N GLU A 139 12.11 -2.63 4.55
CA GLU A 139 12.40 -1.70 5.65
C GLU A 139 12.82 -2.51 6.89
N TRP A 140 13.88 -3.29 6.72
CA TRP A 140 14.38 -4.25 7.72
C TRP A 140 15.43 -3.63 8.64
N HIS A 141 15.01 -2.65 9.44
CA HIS A 141 15.85 -1.97 10.43
C HIS A 141 15.01 -1.49 11.62
N ASP A 142 15.68 -1.20 12.74
CA ASP A 142 15.04 -0.72 13.96
C ASP A 142 14.49 0.70 13.74
N GLN A 143 13.27 0.95 14.24
CA GLN A 143 12.54 2.21 14.09
C GLN A 143 11.24 2.19 14.90
N GLY A 144 10.72 3.38 15.23
CA GLY A 144 9.35 3.48 15.72
C GLY A 144 8.31 3.35 14.60
N TYR A 145 7.03 3.17 14.97
CA TYR A 145 5.92 2.98 14.01
C TYR A 145 5.95 3.97 12.84
N THR A 146 6.19 3.43 11.66
CA THR A 146 6.25 4.19 10.39
C THR A 146 5.47 3.46 9.31
N GLU A 147 4.65 4.19 8.54
CA GLU A 147 3.91 3.64 7.40
C GLU A 147 4.67 3.81 6.09
N TYR A 148 4.74 2.72 5.34
CA TYR A 148 5.29 2.66 4.00
C TYR A 148 4.19 2.29 3.03
N GLN A 149 4.29 2.82 1.80
CA GLN A 149 3.31 2.55 0.77
C GLN A 149 3.98 2.25 -0.57
N VAL A 150 3.38 1.36 -1.33
CA VAL A 150 3.77 1.05 -2.71
C VAL A 150 2.53 0.79 -3.55
N GLU A 151 2.52 1.31 -4.78
CA GLU A 151 1.49 1.01 -5.77
C GLU A 151 2.04 0.00 -6.79
N MET A 152 1.21 -0.98 -7.15
CA MET A 152 1.57 -2.05 -8.08
C MET A 152 0.36 -2.48 -8.88
N ASP A 153 0.56 -2.71 -10.17
CA ASP A 153 -0.44 -3.36 -11.02
C ASP A 153 -0.52 -4.85 -10.70
N LEU A 154 -1.74 -5.32 -10.41
CA LEU A 154 -2.04 -6.73 -10.29
C LEU A 154 -2.92 -7.17 -11.47
N ASP A 155 -2.59 -8.34 -12.00
CA ASP A 155 -3.49 -9.06 -12.90
C ASP A 155 -4.76 -9.52 -12.16
N GLY A 156 -5.76 -9.96 -12.91
CA GLY A 156 -6.92 -10.60 -12.31
C GLY A 156 -6.60 -12.02 -11.85
N GLY A 157 -7.00 -12.38 -10.62
CA GLY A 157 -6.86 -13.74 -10.10
C GLY A 157 -6.17 -13.78 -8.75
N LYS A 158 -5.51 -14.91 -8.46
CA LYS A 158 -4.90 -15.20 -7.16
C LYS A 158 -3.46 -14.68 -7.08
N HIS A 159 -3.16 -13.96 -6.01
CA HIS A 159 -1.83 -13.44 -5.70
C HIS A 159 -1.42 -13.87 -4.29
N ARG A 160 -0.12 -14.14 -4.11
CA ARG A 160 0.47 -14.54 -2.83
C ARG A 160 1.10 -13.34 -2.16
N LEU A 161 0.68 -13.05 -0.93
CA LEU A 161 1.28 -12.05 -0.07
C LEU A 161 2.13 -12.73 1.00
N ARG A 162 3.33 -12.19 1.27
CA ARG A 162 4.15 -12.55 2.43
C ARG A 162 4.62 -11.28 3.13
N LEU A 163 4.31 -11.15 4.40
CA LEU A 163 4.72 -10.05 5.26
C LEU A 163 5.68 -10.61 6.33
N GLU A 164 6.91 -10.13 6.34
CA GLU A 164 7.89 -10.43 7.38
C GLU A 164 7.98 -9.23 8.29
N TRP A 165 7.99 -9.44 9.60
CA TRP A 165 8.05 -8.38 10.60
C TRP A 165 8.87 -8.82 11.81
N TYR A 166 9.53 -7.88 12.48
CA TYR A 166 10.14 -8.10 13.79
C TYR A 166 9.95 -6.90 14.72
N GLU A 167 9.99 -7.21 16.02
CA GLU A 167 10.14 -6.32 17.16
C GLU A 167 11.48 -6.61 17.84
N ASN A 168 12.33 -5.60 18.01
CA ASN A 168 13.60 -5.72 18.70
C ASN A 168 13.46 -5.38 20.18
N ALA A 169 12.94 -4.19 20.49
CA ALA A 169 12.71 -3.71 21.84
C ALA A 169 11.76 -2.51 21.89
N GLY A 170 10.87 -2.47 22.88
CA GLY A 170 10.00 -1.33 23.13
C GLY A 170 8.56 -1.62 22.72
N GLY A 171 7.98 -0.72 21.92
CA GLY A 171 6.57 -0.79 21.58
C GLY A 171 6.34 -1.54 20.27
N ALA A 172 5.65 -2.66 20.31
CA ALA A 172 5.39 -3.46 19.11
C ALA A 172 4.11 -3.03 18.38
N HIS A 173 4.23 -2.74 17.08
CA HIS A 173 3.10 -2.33 16.25
C HIS A 173 3.30 -2.70 14.77
N VAL A 174 2.38 -3.49 14.20
CA VAL A 174 2.38 -3.82 12.77
C VAL A 174 0.99 -3.70 12.16
N SER A 175 0.91 -3.08 10.99
CA SER A 175 -0.34 -2.91 10.25
C SER A 175 -0.17 -3.26 8.78
N PHE A 176 -1.27 -3.68 8.15
CA PHE A 176 -1.34 -3.90 6.71
C PHE A 176 -2.69 -3.42 6.22
N ARG A 177 -2.69 -2.69 5.11
CA ARG A 177 -3.89 -2.32 4.36
C ARG A 177 -3.62 -2.42 2.86
N MET A 178 -4.60 -2.90 2.12
CA MET A 178 -4.56 -2.94 0.66
C MET A 178 -5.80 -2.28 0.06
N GLU A 179 -5.58 -1.37 -0.89
CA GLU A 179 -6.66 -0.63 -1.53
C GLU A 179 -6.53 -0.71 -3.03
N LYS A 180 -7.66 -0.91 -3.73
CA LYS A 180 -7.68 -0.75 -5.17
C LYS A 180 -7.63 0.74 -5.50
N VAL A 181 -6.62 1.16 -6.25
CA VAL A 181 -6.57 2.52 -6.78
C VAL A 181 -7.70 2.68 -7.79
N GLN A 182 -8.53 3.71 -7.59
CA GLN A 182 -9.60 4.00 -8.52
C GLN A 182 -9.07 4.85 -9.67
N GLU A 183 -9.05 4.22 -10.84
CA GLU A 183 -8.63 4.84 -12.09
C GLU A 183 -9.82 5.41 -12.87
N PRO A 184 -9.67 6.57 -13.52
CA PRO A 184 -10.74 7.11 -14.34
C PRO A 184 -11.04 6.23 -15.56
N SER A 185 -12.31 5.95 -15.82
CA SER A 185 -12.78 5.09 -16.89
C SER A 185 -13.03 5.81 -18.22
N TYR A 186 -12.99 7.15 -18.22
CA TYR A 186 -13.20 8.03 -19.38
C TYR A 186 -14.48 7.72 -20.18
N PRO A 187 -15.68 7.72 -19.55
CA PRO A 187 -16.92 7.49 -20.28
C PRO A 187 -17.20 8.60 -21.31
N SER A 188 -17.97 8.30 -22.36
CA SER A 188 -18.26 9.27 -23.42
C SER A 188 -19.52 10.12 -23.16
N ASP A 189 -20.38 9.69 -22.23
CA ASP A 189 -21.71 10.28 -21.99
C ASP A 189 -21.74 11.30 -20.85
N ARG A 190 -20.75 11.28 -19.96
CA ARG A 190 -20.64 12.19 -18.80
C ARG A 190 -19.17 12.45 -18.44
N TRP A 191 -18.97 13.45 -17.59
CA TRP A 191 -17.79 13.56 -16.76
C TRP A 191 -17.97 12.63 -15.56
N GLU A 192 -17.26 11.51 -15.55
CA GLU A 192 -17.12 10.69 -14.34
C GLU A 192 -16.38 11.51 -13.29
N ARG A 193 -16.78 11.43 -12.02
CA ARG A 193 -16.04 12.07 -10.91
C ARG A 193 -15.68 11.02 -9.86
N LEU A 194 -14.39 10.89 -9.59
CA LEU A 194 -13.83 10.14 -8.48
C LEU A 194 -13.47 11.14 -7.38
N TRP A 195 -14.17 11.10 -6.25
CA TRP A 195 -14.06 12.08 -5.19
C TRP A 195 -13.08 11.63 -4.11
N TYR A 196 -12.30 12.58 -3.59
CA TYR A 196 -11.29 12.37 -2.58
C TYR A 196 -11.37 13.45 -1.51
N GLU A 197 -10.90 13.14 -0.30
CA GLU A 197 -10.55 14.17 0.67
C GLU A 197 -9.37 14.98 0.12
N TYR A 198 -9.40 16.30 0.33
CA TYR A 198 -8.25 17.14 0.10
C TYR A 198 -7.52 17.36 1.42
N MET A 199 -6.25 16.98 1.48
CA MET A 199 -5.44 16.99 2.70
C MET A 199 -4.63 18.29 2.86
N GLY A 200 -4.83 19.26 1.97
CA GLY A 200 -4.01 20.46 1.88
C GLY A 200 -2.67 20.22 1.15
N ASN A 201 -1.98 21.32 0.86
CA ASN A 201 -0.69 21.32 0.17
C ASN A 201 -0.69 20.55 -1.16
N GLY A 202 -1.81 20.59 -1.88
CA GLY A 202 -1.95 19.95 -3.19
C GLY A 202 -2.13 18.43 -3.16
N ASN A 203 -2.40 17.81 -2.00
CA ASN A 203 -2.50 16.36 -1.88
C ASN A 203 -3.94 15.87 -1.71
N PHE A 204 -4.31 14.85 -2.47
CA PHE A 204 -5.52 14.06 -2.20
C PHE A 204 -5.26 13.00 -1.12
N GLY A 205 -6.28 12.74 -0.32
CA GLY A 205 -6.33 11.75 0.74
C GLY A 205 -7.26 10.59 0.38
N ASN A 206 -8.13 10.23 1.33
CA ASN A 206 -8.99 9.07 1.20
C ASN A 206 -9.99 9.21 0.04
N PHE A 207 -10.21 8.11 -0.67
CA PHE A 207 -11.27 8.03 -1.68
C PHE A 207 -12.65 8.05 -0.99
N LEU A 208 -13.46 9.04 -1.34
CA LEU A 208 -14.80 9.25 -0.77
C LEU A 208 -15.88 8.47 -1.53
N GLY A 209 -15.67 8.26 -2.83
CA GLY A 209 -16.59 7.51 -3.68
C GLY A 209 -16.67 8.02 -5.11
N SER A 210 -17.45 7.32 -5.91
CA SER A 210 -17.76 7.70 -7.29
C SER A 210 -19.03 8.53 -7.35
N GLY A 211 -19.04 9.54 -8.21
CA GLY A 211 -20.15 10.46 -8.38
C GLY A 211 -20.39 11.38 -7.17
N PRO A 212 -21.20 12.43 -7.30
CA PRO A 212 -22.07 12.72 -8.44
C PRO A 212 -21.26 13.08 -9.70
N ASP A 213 -21.65 12.47 -10.82
CA ASP A 213 -21.06 12.72 -12.14
C ASP A 213 -21.71 13.95 -12.79
N GLN A 214 -21.02 14.57 -13.76
CA GLN A 214 -21.54 15.73 -14.49
C GLN A 214 -21.91 15.35 -15.94
N PRO A 215 -23.20 15.27 -16.31
CA PRO A 215 -23.60 14.81 -17.64
C PRO A 215 -23.24 15.79 -18.78
N LYS A 216 -23.21 17.10 -18.50
CA LYS A 216 -22.98 18.11 -19.54
C LYS A 216 -21.50 18.21 -19.89
N ILE A 217 -21.17 18.31 -21.18
CA ILE A 217 -19.79 18.54 -21.62
C ILE A 217 -19.25 19.87 -21.10
N ASN A 218 -19.99 20.96 -21.33
CA ASN A 218 -19.74 22.27 -20.77
C ASN A 218 -20.64 22.45 -19.55
N PHE A 219 -20.06 22.83 -18.42
CA PHE A 219 -20.76 22.94 -17.14
C PHE A 219 -20.23 24.12 -16.32
N ASP A 220 -21.01 24.50 -15.33
CA ASP A 220 -20.74 25.57 -14.38
C ASP A 220 -21.38 25.15 -13.06
N ASP A 221 -20.57 24.51 -12.19
CA ASP A 221 -21.00 23.98 -10.91
C ASP A 221 -20.53 24.94 -9.81
N ASP A 222 -21.43 25.81 -9.38
CA ASP A 222 -21.25 26.78 -8.29
C ASP A 222 -22.03 26.30 -7.06
N TRP A 223 -21.29 25.88 -6.03
CA TRP A 223 -21.88 25.47 -4.75
C TRP A 223 -21.87 26.60 -3.73
N GLY A 224 -21.12 27.69 -3.95
CA GLY A 224 -20.78 28.66 -2.91
C GLY A 224 -20.29 27.96 -1.64
N ASP A 225 -20.77 28.40 -0.48
CA ASP A 225 -20.48 27.77 0.83
C ASP A 225 -21.31 26.47 1.08
N GLY A 226 -21.92 25.90 0.04
CA GLY A 226 -22.82 24.75 0.10
C GLY A 226 -22.10 23.41 0.20
N VAL A 227 -22.86 22.31 0.23
CA VAL A 227 -22.29 20.95 0.18
C VAL A 227 -21.95 20.60 -1.26
N VAL A 228 -20.68 20.28 -1.51
CA VAL A 228 -20.15 19.90 -2.83
C VAL A 228 -20.52 18.46 -3.16
N ALA A 229 -20.00 17.50 -2.38
CA ALA A 229 -20.26 16.07 -2.54
C ALA A 229 -19.94 15.30 -1.25
N HIS A 230 -20.48 14.09 -1.10
CA HIS A 230 -20.19 13.19 0.04
C HIS A 230 -20.36 13.84 1.44
N GLY A 231 -21.25 14.83 1.55
CA GLY A 231 -21.49 15.56 2.80
C GLY A 231 -20.41 16.56 3.19
N LYS A 232 -19.46 16.88 2.30
CA LYS A 232 -18.40 17.86 2.50
C LYS A 232 -18.66 19.13 1.69
N SER A 233 -18.37 20.27 2.31
CA SER A 233 -18.30 21.60 1.67
C SER A 233 -16.88 21.95 1.29
N ASP A 234 -15.95 21.70 2.21
CA ASP A 234 -14.53 22.01 2.07
C ASP A 234 -13.66 20.75 2.16
N MET A 235 -12.35 20.91 1.93
CA MET A 235 -11.36 19.82 2.01
C MET A 235 -11.77 18.62 1.15
N ILE A 236 -12.21 18.90 -0.06
CA ILE A 236 -12.72 17.91 -1.00
C ILE A 236 -12.18 18.20 -2.40
N GLY A 237 -11.94 17.16 -3.17
CA GLY A 237 -11.60 17.31 -4.58
C GLY A 237 -12.03 16.11 -5.39
N PHE A 238 -11.81 16.18 -6.70
CA PHE A 238 -12.05 15.06 -7.59
C PHE A 238 -11.00 14.94 -8.68
N VAL A 239 -10.88 13.72 -9.18
CA VAL A 239 -10.39 13.45 -10.54
C VAL A 239 -11.61 13.18 -11.40
N SER A 240 -11.82 13.98 -12.44
CA SER A 240 -12.92 13.84 -13.37
C SER A 240 -12.44 13.48 -14.76
N SER A 241 -13.11 12.54 -15.42
CA SER A 241 -12.69 12.04 -16.73
C SER A 241 -13.84 11.93 -17.71
N ARG A 242 -13.52 12.16 -18.99
CA ARG A 242 -14.47 12.03 -20.10
C ARG A 242 -13.74 11.74 -21.41
N THR A 243 -14.33 10.90 -22.26
CA THR A 243 -13.98 10.82 -23.67
C THR A 243 -14.89 11.72 -24.49
N ILE A 244 -14.31 12.52 -25.40
CA ILE A 244 -15.05 13.33 -26.37
C ILE A 244 -14.73 12.87 -27.79
N GLU A 245 -15.72 12.94 -28.68
CA GLU A 245 -15.54 12.68 -30.11
C GLU A 245 -15.43 14.02 -30.86
N ILE A 246 -14.27 14.28 -31.46
CA ILE A 246 -14.02 15.41 -32.35
C ILE A 246 -14.34 14.97 -33.78
N LYS A 247 -15.37 15.58 -34.38
CA LYS A 247 -15.82 15.22 -35.74
C LYS A 247 -14.91 15.73 -36.85
N GLU A 248 -14.30 16.89 -36.62
CA GLU A 248 -13.46 17.58 -37.59
C GLU A 248 -12.28 18.20 -36.87
N SER A 249 -11.07 17.87 -37.31
CA SER A 249 -9.84 18.43 -36.75
C SER A 249 -9.88 19.95 -36.70
N GLY A 250 -9.22 20.54 -35.71
CA GLY A 250 -9.12 21.98 -35.56
C GLY A 250 -8.59 22.39 -34.20
N THR A 251 -8.39 23.69 -34.04
CA THR A 251 -8.01 24.27 -32.75
C THR A 251 -9.26 24.44 -31.89
N TYR A 252 -9.16 23.97 -30.66
CA TYR A 252 -10.17 24.15 -29.63
C TYR A 252 -9.61 25.03 -28.53
N ARG A 253 -10.42 25.98 -28.06
CA ARG A 253 -10.16 26.70 -26.82
C ARG A 253 -10.85 25.98 -25.68
N PHE A 254 -10.10 25.81 -24.60
CA PHE A 254 -10.58 25.30 -23.32
C PHE A 254 -10.57 26.47 -22.35
N THR A 255 -11.69 26.70 -21.68
CA THR A 255 -11.82 27.64 -20.56
C THR A 255 -12.16 26.84 -19.31
N VAL A 256 -11.37 26.98 -18.26
CA VAL A 256 -11.59 26.31 -16.97
C VAL A 256 -11.64 27.37 -15.88
N GLY A 257 -12.76 27.44 -15.17
CA GLY A 257 -12.91 28.29 -13.99
C GLY A 257 -12.77 27.47 -12.72
N SER A 258 -12.04 27.96 -11.73
CA SER A 258 -11.80 27.21 -10.50
C SER A 258 -11.66 28.10 -9.27
N ASP A 259 -12.31 27.65 -8.20
CA ASP A 259 -12.16 27.98 -6.78
C ASP A 259 -12.13 26.61 -6.09
N ASP A 260 -11.02 26.07 -5.56
CA ASP A 260 -9.64 26.59 -5.55
C ASP A 260 -8.84 26.14 -6.79
N GLY A 261 -8.07 25.05 -6.67
CA GLY A 261 -7.04 24.67 -7.62
C GLY A 261 -7.55 23.69 -8.68
N VAL A 262 -7.00 23.79 -9.89
CA VAL A 262 -7.41 22.97 -11.05
C VAL A 262 -6.26 22.58 -11.96
N ARG A 263 -6.36 21.39 -12.54
CA ARG A 263 -5.55 20.96 -13.69
C ARG A 263 -6.43 20.40 -14.78
N LEU A 264 -6.11 20.72 -16.03
CA LEU A 264 -6.74 20.12 -17.22
C LEU A 264 -5.69 19.33 -18.00
N TYR A 265 -6.00 18.08 -18.32
CA TYR A 265 -5.24 17.24 -19.21
C TYR A 265 -6.08 16.90 -20.45
N VAL A 266 -5.42 16.87 -21.61
CA VAL A 266 -5.99 16.44 -22.89
C VAL A 266 -5.07 15.40 -23.50
N ASP A 267 -5.57 14.17 -23.66
CA ASP A 267 -4.80 12.99 -24.08
C ASP A 267 -3.57 12.73 -23.20
N ASP A 268 -3.79 12.77 -21.88
CA ASP A 268 -2.77 12.62 -20.82
C ASP A 268 -1.69 13.71 -20.80
N GLU A 269 -1.78 14.74 -21.64
CA GLU A 269 -0.89 15.91 -21.61
C GLU A 269 -1.51 17.05 -20.80
N LEU A 270 -0.76 17.56 -19.80
CA LEU A 270 -1.15 18.69 -18.97
C LEU A 270 -1.21 19.98 -19.79
N LEU A 271 -2.40 20.59 -19.83
CA LEU A 271 -2.70 21.78 -20.64
C LEU A 271 -2.90 23.04 -19.78
N ILE A 272 -3.50 22.92 -18.60
CA ILE A 272 -3.65 23.99 -17.61
C ILE A 272 -3.22 23.43 -16.25
N ASP A 273 -2.37 24.16 -15.51
CA ASP A 273 -1.85 23.77 -14.20
C ASP A 273 -1.90 24.94 -13.21
N GLU A 274 -3.00 25.03 -12.48
CA GLU A 274 -3.30 26.12 -11.54
C GLU A 274 -3.63 25.48 -10.18
N TRP A 275 -2.68 24.71 -9.67
CA TRP A 275 -2.84 23.89 -8.46
C TRP A 275 -2.44 24.64 -7.19
N HIS A 276 -3.17 25.71 -6.88
CA HIS A 276 -2.97 26.53 -5.69
C HIS A 276 -4.30 27.14 -5.22
N ASP A 277 -4.34 27.55 -3.95
CA ASP A 277 -5.52 28.17 -3.34
C ASP A 277 -5.79 29.54 -3.98
N GLN A 278 -7.06 29.82 -4.27
CA GLN A 278 -7.53 31.05 -4.88
C GLN A 278 -9.07 31.10 -4.93
N GLY A 279 -9.63 32.30 -5.01
CA GLY A 279 -11.03 32.45 -5.40
C GLY A 279 -11.26 32.18 -6.90
N TYR A 280 -12.53 32.00 -7.29
CA TYR A 280 -12.93 31.66 -8.66
C TYR A 280 -12.21 32.49 -9.74
N THR A 281 -11.35 31.82 -10.50
CA THR A 281 -10.55 32.41 -11.57
C THR A 281 -10.64 31.55 -12.82
N GLN A 282 -10.77 32.20 -14.00
CA GLN A 282 -10.85 31.52 -15.28
C GLN A 282 -9.50 31.51 -16.02
N TYR A 283 -9.15 30.34 -16.52
CA TYR A 283 -7.94 30.09 -17.30
C TYR A 283 -8.30 29.58 -18.67
N GLN A 284 -7.46 29.89 -19.65
CA GLN A 284 -7.68 29.50 -21.04
C GLN A 284 -6.43 28.89 -21.64
N ALA A 285 -6.63 27.85 -22.43
CA ALA A 285 -5.60 27.25 -23.26
C ALA A 285 -6.20 26.80 -24.59
N GLU A 286 -5.37 26.74 -25.63
CA GLU A 286 -5.77 26.29 -26.95
C GLU A 286 -4.98 25.05 -27.33
N LYS A 287 -5.65 24.04 -27.90
CA LYS A 287 -5.01 22.82 -28.40
C LYS A 287 -5.61 22.41 -29.72
N PHE A 288 -4.77 22.01 -30.66
CA PHE A 288 -5.22 21.38 -31.90
C PHE A 288 -5.60 19.93 -31.61
N LEU A 289 -6.81 19.53 -32.00
CA LEU A 289 -7.30 18.16 -31.90
C LEU A 289 -7.50 17.59 -33.30
N GLU A 290 -7.13 16.34 -33.49
CA GLU A 290 -7.47 15.59 -34.70
C GLU A 290 -8.94 15.14 -34.66
N ALA A 291 -9.49 14.67 -35.78
CA ALA A 291 -10.78 13.99 -35.76
C ALA A 291 -10.62 12.62 -35.08
N GLY A 292 -11.50 12.29 -34.15
CA GLY A 292 -11.44 11.05 -33.38
C GLY A 292 -11.79 11.24 -31.91
N ASN A 293 -11.51 10.22 -31.10
CA ASN A 293 -11.75 10.25 -29.67
C ASN A 293 -10.56 10.87 -28.94
N HIS A 294 -10.85 11.82 -28.06
CA HIS A 294 -9.87 12.46 -27.18
C HIS A 294 -10.28 12.29 -25.73
N ARG A 295 -9.29 12.06 -24.85
CA ARG A 295 -9.50 11.94 -23.41
C ARG A 295 -9.30 13.28 -22.73
N LEU A 296 -10.27 13.69 -21.93
CA LEU A 296 -10.16 14.84 -21.05
C LEU A 296 -10.11 14.39 -19.60
N ARG A 297 -9.20 14.97 -18.81
CA ARG A 297 -9.15 14.78 -17.36
C ARG A 297 -9.07 16.14 -16.67
N LEU A 298 -9.94 16.37 -15.69
CA LEU A 298 -9.87 17.51 -14.78
C LEU A 298 -9.50 17.00 -13.39
N GLU A 299 -8.50 17.61 -12.78
CA GLU A 299 -8.25 17.48 -11.34
C GLU A 299 -8.68 18.80 -10.71
N TRP A 300 -9.45 18.74 -9.63
CA TRP A 300 -9.92 19.94 -8.92
C TRP A 300 -9.94 19.70 -7.42
N TYR A 301 -9.66 20.73 -6.64
CA TYR A 301 -9.88 20.72 -5.19
C TYR A 301 -10.51 22.01 -4.70
N GLU A 302 -11.20 21.86 -3.58
CA GLU A 302 -11.69 22.91 -2.68
C GLU A 302 -10.99 22.77 -1.33
N ASN A 303 -10.27 23.80 -0.91
CA ASN A 303 -9.64 23.85 0.41
C ASN A 303 -10.59 24.44 1.44
N GLY A 304 -11.23 25.57 1.12
CA GLY A 304 -12.21 26.18 2.00
C GLY A 304 -12.93 27.41 1.43
N TRP A 305 -14.10 27.68 2.00
CA TRP A 305 -15.03 28.76 1.63
C TRP A 305 -15.94 28.40 0.48
N ALA A 306 -15.85 29.10 -0.65
CA ALA A 306 -16.82 29.02 -1.72
C ALA A 306 -16.31 28.09 -2.82
N ALA A 307 -17.00 27.00 -3.08
CA ALA A 307 -16.58 26.04 -4.09
C ALA A 307 -17.21 26.33 -5.46
N HIS A 308 -16.38 26.46 -6.50
CA HIS A 308 -16.86 26.74 -7.85
C HIS A 308 -15.92 26.18 -8.93
N ILE A 309 -16.43 25.30 -9.78
CA ILE A 309 -15.71 24.76 -10.94
C ILE A 309 -16.54 24.87 -12.21
N SER A 310 -15.93 25.36 -13.29
CA SER A 310 -16.56 25.42 -14.60
C SER A 310 -15.62 24.92 -15.69
N PHE A 311 -16.20 24.34 -16.73
CA PHE A 311 -15.47 23.89 -17.91
C PHE A 311 -16.26 24.25 -19.16
N GLN A 312 -15.56 24.84 -20.12
CA GLN A 312 -16.08 25.10 -21.44
C GLN A 312 -15.04 24.73 -22.50
N MET A 313 -15.49 24.08 -23.57
CA MET A 313 -14.72 23.97 -24.80
C MET A 313 -15.49 24.45 -26.02
N GLU A 314 -14.76 25.08 -26.94
CA GLU A 314 -15.29 25.51 -28.23
C GLU A 314 -14.22 25.39 -29.34
N LYS A 315 -14.67 25.08 -30.56
CA LYS A 315 -13.82 25.14 -31.76
C LYS A 315 -13.67 26.61 -32.17
N ILE A 316 -12.46 27.04 -32.52
CA ILE A 316 -12.14 28.44 -32.85
C ILE A 316 -11.71 28.65 -34.29
#